data_AF-A0A3L6EEP2-F1
#
_entry.id   AF-A0A3L6EEP2-F1
#
_cell.length_a   1.000
_cell.length_b   1.000
_cell.length_c   1.000
_cell.angle_alpha   90.00
_cell.angle_beta   90.00
_cell.angle_gamma   90.00
#
_symmetry.space_group_name_H-M   'P 1'
#
loop_
_entity.id
_entity.type
_entity.pdbx_description
1 polymer ?
#
loop_
_entity_poly.entity_id
_entity_poly.type
_entity_poly.pdbx_seq_one_letter_code
_entity_poly.pdbx_strand_id
1 'polypeptide(L)'
;MRSKAYQDPTCLNNLLKAYEDKSAFAICIFSLALGPGEEPITFVGKTAGKIVPARGPNNFGWDPVFQPDGFEQTYAEMPKSVKNEISHRGKALALVKEHFASASYTVQSDDSA
;
A
#
# COMPACT_ATOMS: atom_id res chain seq x y z
N MET A 1 18.25 -1.93 17.50
CA MET A 1 18.10 -3.32 17.00
C MET A 1 16.64 -3.72 17.11
N ARG A 2 15.90 -3.79 16.00
CA ARG A 2 14.55 -4.40 16.00
C ARG A 2 14.74 -5.92 15.87
N SER A 3 14.18 -6.70 16.79
CA SER A 3 14.39 -8.14 16.86
C SER A 3 13.78 -8.86 15.64
N LYS A 4 14.44 -9.94 15.18
CA LYS A 4 14.02 -10.75 14.03
C LYS A 4 12.60 -11.35 14.16
N ALA A 5 12.05 -11.43 15.37
CA ALA A 5 10.74 -12.00 15.64
C ALA A 5 9.56 -11.16 15.09
N TYR A 6 9.75 -9.86 14.84
CA TYR A 6 8.66 -8.99 14.35
C TYR A 6 8.45 -9.07 12.83
N GLN A 7 9.35 -9.74 12.10
CA GLN A 7 9.30 -9.79 10.63
C GLN A 7 8.74 -11.10 10.08
N ASP A 8 8.30 -12.05 10.91
CA ASP A 8 7.74 -13.31 10.40
C ASP A 8 6.34 -13.10 9.81
N PRO A 9 6.16 -13.18 8.47
CA PRO A 9 4.88 -12.94 7.85
C PRO A 9 3.92 -14.14 8.03
N THR A 10 4.41 -15.28 8.53
CA THR A 10 3.60 -16.49 8.73
C THR A 10 2.55 -16.32 9.83
N CYS A 11 2.71 -15.34 10.72
CA CYS A 11 1.72 -15.07 11.76
C CYS A 11 0.34 -14.74 11.17
N LEU A 12 0.28 -13.99 10.06
CA LEU A 12 -0.96 -13.66 9.37
C LEU A 12 -1.56 -14.89 8.68
N ASN A 13 -0.72 -15.74 8.07
CA ASN A 13 -1.18 -17.00 7.50
C ASN A 13 -1.78 -17.92 8.56
N ASN A 14 -1.15 -17.99 9.74
CA ASN A 14 -1.61 -18.82 10.86
C ASN A 14 -2.94 -18.32 11.41
N LEU A 15 -3.12 -17.00 11.55
CA LEU A 15 -4.36 -16.39 12.00
C LEU A 15 -5.54 -16.78 11.10
N LEU A 16 -5.32 -16.79 9.79
CA LEU A 16 -6.38 -17.11 8.83
C LEU A 16 -6.57 -18.61 8.62
N LYS A 17 -5.72 -19.50 9.16
CA LYS A 17 -5.71 -20.94 8.85
C LYS A 17 -7.09 -21.62 8.99
N ALA A 18 -7.88 -21.22 9.98
CA ALA A 18 -9.20 -21.80 10.26
C ALA A 18 -10.35 -21.28 9.37
N TYR A 19 -10.12 -20.25 8.57
CA TYR A 19 -11.15 -19.61 7.74
C TYR A 19 -10.99 -20.01 6.27
N GLU A 20 -12.06 -20.34 5.57
CA GLU A 20 -11.97 -20.65 4.13
C GLU A 20 -11.69 -19.40 3.30
N ASP A 21 -12.35 -18.29 3.64
CA ASP A 21 -12.15 -17.02 2.96
C ASP A 21 -10.79 -16.41 3.32
N LYS A 22 -9.99 -16.16 2.28
CA LYS A 22 -8.67 -15.50 2.38
C LYS A 22 -8.68 -14.13 1.73
N SER A 23 -9.83 -13.63 1.28
CA SER A 23 -9.96 -12.33 0.65
C SER A 23 -9.45 -11.23 1.60
N ALA A 24 -8.76 -10.26 1.02
CA ALA A 24 -8.19 -9.15 1.75
C ALA A 24 -8.08 -7.93 0.84
N PHE A 25 -7.81 -6.78 1.44
CA PHE A 25 -7.44 -5.59 0.69
C PHE A 25 -6.26 -4.89 1.35
N ALA A 26 -5.35 -4.39 0.52
CA ALA A 26 -4.42 -3.37 0.94
C ALA A 26 -5.06 -2.00 0.72
N ILE A 27 -4.96 -1.12 1.72
CA ILE A 27 -5.54 0.24 1.68
C ILE A 27 -4.48 1.27 2.06
N CYS A 28 -4.39 2.35 1.29
CA CYS A 28 -3.59 3.52 1.61
C CYS A 28 -4.50 4.74 1.63
N ILE A 29 -4.34 5.57 2.66
CA ILE A 29 -5.09 6.80 2.85
C ILE A 29 -4.08 7.93 3.00
N PHE A 30 -4.14 8.91 2.09
CA PHE A 30 -3.50 10.21 2.29
C PHE A 30 -4.56 11.20 2.73
N SER A 31 -4.28 12.00 3.75
CA SER A 31 -5.17 13.07 4.19
C SER A 31 -4.40 14.39 4.22
N LEU A 32 -4.99 15.42 3.62
CA LEU A 32 -4.41 16.76 3.47
C LEU A 32 -5.35 17.77 4.12
N ALA A 33 -4.85 18.50 5.12
CA ALA A 33 -5.50 19.70 5.64
C ALA A 33 -4.71 20.93 5.17
N LEU A 34 -5.39 21.94 4.65
CA LEU A 34 -4.76 23.16 4.12
C LEU A 34 -4.42 24.18 5.22
N GLY A 35 -5.00 24.02 6.41
CA GLY A 35 -4.75 24.88 7.54
C GLY A 35 -5.54 24.45 8.78
N PRO A 36 -5.35 25.14 9.91
CA PRO A 36 -6.12 24.89 11.13
C PRO A 36 -7.63 25.11 10.90
N GLY A 37 -8.44 24.14 11.31
CA GLY A 37 -9.91 24.22 11.21
C GLY A 37 -10.50 23.79 9.87
N GLU A 38 -9.68 23.49 8.87
CA GLU A 38 -10.13 22.95 7.57
C GLU A 38 -10.36 21.44 7.66
N GLU A 39 -11.46 20.97 7.07
CA GLU A 39 -11.75 19.54 6.97
C GLU A 39 -10.73 18.85 6.05
N PRO A 40 -10.08 17.74 6.49
CA PRO A 40 -9.07 17.08 5.68
C PRO A 40 -9.63 16.46 4.40
N ILE A 41 -9.05 16.81 3.26
CA ILE A 41 -9.30 16.12 1.99
C ILE A 41 -8.60 14.77 2.04
N THR A 42 -9.35 13.69 1.83
CA THR A 42 -8.85 12.33 1.98
C THR A 42 -8.87 11.55 0.67
N PHE A 43 -7.73 10.95 0.33
CA PHE A 43 -7.49 10.18 -0.89
C PHE A 43 -7.27 8.71 -0.54
N VAL A 44 -8.14 7.85 -1.04
CA VAL A 44 -8.15 6.43 -0.68
C VAL A 44 -7.78 5.59 -1.89
N GLY A 45 -6.68 4.86 -1.79
CA GLY A 45 -6.30 3.84 -2.75
C GLY A 45 -6.48 2.46 -2.16
N LYS A 46 -7.17 1.57 -2.89
CA LYS A 46 -7.46 0.21 -2.46
C LYS A 46 -7.05 -0.80 -3.54
N THR A 47 -6.46 -1.91 -3.13
CA THR A 47 -6.19 -3.06 -3.99
C THR A 47 -6.73 -4.31 -3.32
N ALA A 48 -7.68 -4.96 -3.98
CA ALA A 48 -8.23 -6.25 -3.57
C ALA A 48 -7.23 -7.37 -3.89
N GLY A 49 -7.32 -8.45 -3.13
CA GLY A 49 -6.44 -9.59 -3.22
C GLY A 49 -6.80 -10.65 -2.21
N LYS A 50 -5.81 -11.50 -1.91
CA LYS A 50 -5.95 -12.59 -0.96
C LYS A 50 -4.66 -12.81 -0.18
N ILE A 51 -4.82 -13.34 1.04
CA ILE A 51 -3.70 -13.79 1.85
C ILE A 51 -3.29 -15.20 1.43
N VAL A 52 -2.02 -15.37 1.09
CA VAL A 52 -1.43 -16.62 0.59
C VAL A 52 -0.19 -17.00 1.40
N PRO A 53 0.24 -18.28 1.40
CA PRO A 53 1.50 -18.66 2.01
C PRO A 53 2.64 -17.77 1.52
N ALA A 54 3.52 -17.37 2.44
CA ALA A 54 4.56 -16.40 2.17
C ALA A 54 5.47 -16.82 1.00
N ARG A 55 5.68 -15.93 0.03
CA ARG A 55 6.60 -16.10 -1.10
C ARG A 55 7.39 -14.82 -1.37
N GLY A 56 8.56 -14.96 -2.00
CA GLY A 56 9.42 -13.82 -2.31
C GLY A 56 10.23 -13.27 -1.13
N PRO A 57 11.05 -12.23 -1.36
CA PRO A 57 11.94 -11.66 -0.37
C PRO A 57 11.18 -10.89 0.72
N ASN A 58 11.47 -11.20 1.98
CA ASN A 58 10.89 -10.53 3.13
C ASN A 58 11.62 -9.22 3.49
N ASN A 59 11.64 -8.29 2.53
CA ASN A 59 12.26 -6.99 2.70
C ASN A 59 11.31 -5.97 3.35
N PHE A 60 9.99 -6.19 3.24
CA PHE A 60 8.99 -5.20 3.59
C PHE A 60 7.68 -5.81 4.12
N GLY A 61 7.59 -5.95 5.44
CA GLY A 61 6.33 -6.22 6.14
C GLY A 61 5.56 -7.43 5.61
N TRP A 62 4.30 -7.19 5.21
CA TRP A 62 3.34 -8.22 4.80
C TRP A 62 3.32 -8.49 3.29
N ASP A 63 4.20 -7.84 2.51
CA ASP A 63 4.27 -8.05 1.05
C ASP A 63 4.37 -9.53 0.64
N PRO A 64 5.12 -10.41 1.35
CA PRO A 64 5.24 -11.82 0.98
C PRO A 64 3.94 -12.62 1.05
N VAL A 65 2.92 -12.14 1.76
CA VAL A 65 1.68 -12.89 2.01
C VAL A 65 0.47 -12.30 1.31
N PHE A 66 0.61 -11.18 0.60
CA PHE A 66 -0.49 -10.56 -0.14
C PHE A 66 -0.33 -10.78 -1.64
N GLN A 67 -1.28 -11.49 -2.24
CA GLN A 67 -1.41 -11.66 -3.69
C GLN A 67 -2.58 -10.78 -4.19
N PRO A 68 -2.32 -9.73 -4.99
CA PRO A 68 -3.37 -8.88 -5.54
C PRO A 68 -4.19 -9.64 -6.60
N ASP A 69 -5.46 -9.28 -6.75
CA ASP A 69 -6.33 -9.88 -7.75
C ASP A 69 -5.80 -9.61 -9.18
N GLY A 70 -5.90 -10.61 -10.05
CA GLY A 70 -5.39 -10.57 -11.42
C GLY A 70 -3.90 -10.93 -11.57
N PHE A 71 -3.22 -11.29 -10.48
CA PHE A 71 -1.81 -11.69 -10.49
C PHE A 71 -1.59 -13.00 -9.72
N GLU A 72 -0.56 -13.76 -10.12
CA GLU A 72 -0.11 -14.96 -9.40
C GLU A 72 1.06 -14.70 -8.44
N GLN A 73 1.71 -13.55 -8.59
CA GLN A 73 2.80 -13.10 -7.75
C GLN A 73 2.28 -12.42 -6.49
N THR A 74 2.96 -12.62 -5.37
CA THR A 74 2.82 -11.77 -4.18
C THR A 74 3.45 -10.40 -4.44
N TYR A 75 3.10 -9.39 -3.64
CA TYR A 75 3.77 -8.08 -3.72
C TYR A 75 5.29 -8.15 -3.54
N ALA A 76 5.79 -9.12 -2.77
CA ALA A 76 7.24 -9.30 -2.59
C ALA A 76 7.93 -9.85 -3.85
N GLU A 77 7.23 -10.66 -4.65
CA GLU A 77 7.74 -11.26 -5.89
C GLU A 77 7.67 -10.31 -7.09
N MET A 78 6.92 -9.20 -6.97
CA MET A 78 6.74 -8.25 -8.06
C MET A 78 7.92 -7.29 -8.20
N PRO A 79 8.33 -6.96 -9.44
CA PRO A 79 9.19 -5.81 -9.69
C PRO A 79 8.56 -4.54 -9.12
N LYS A 80 9.39 -3.67 -8.54
CA LYS A 80 8.92 -2.44 -7.89
C LYS A 80 8.11 -1.53 -8.83
N SER A 81 8.48 -1.46 -10.11
CA SER A 81 7.74 -0.70 -11.13
C SER A 81 6.30 -1.21 -11.30
N VAL A 82 6.14 -2.51 -11.54
CA VAL A 82 4.84 -3.17 -11.70
C VAL A 82 3.99 -3.02 -10.43
N LYS A 83 4.59 -3.26 -9.25
CA LYS A 83 3.90 -3.07 -7.97
C LYS A 83 3.37 -1.65 -7.83
N ASN A 84 4.18 -0.64 -8.18
CA ASN A 84 3.79 0.76 -8.02
C ASN A 84 2.56 1.13 -8.85
N GLU A 85 2.40 0.55 -10.05
CA GLU A 85 1.25 0.79 -10.94
C GLU A 85 -0.06 0.28 -10.33
N ILE A 86 -0.03 -0.87 -9.66
CA ILE A 86 -1.25 -1.51 -9.13
C ILE A 86 -1.45 -1.32 -7.62
N SER A 87 -0.45 -0.81 -6.92
CA SER A 87 -0.48 -0.73 -5.45
C SER A 87 -1.55 0.24 -4.96
N HIS A 88 -2.18 -0.12 -3.85
CA HIS A 88 -3.05 0.75 -3.06
C HIS A 88 -2.41 2.14 -2.81
N ARG A 89 -1.10 2.20 -2.52
CA ARG A 89 -0.38 3.47 -2.37
C ARG A 89 -0.24 4.25 -3.69
N GLY A 90 0.12 3.59 -4.78
CA GLY A 90 0.20 4.20 -6.11
C GLY A 90 -1.14 4.78 -6.55
N LYS A 91 -2.23 4.03 -6.33
CA LYS A 91 -3.60 4.48 -6.58
C LYS A 91 -3.98 5.71 -5.74
N ALA A 92 -3.70 5.69 -4.44
CA ALA A 92 -3.97 6.84 -3.56
C ALA A 92 -3.19 8.08 -4.01
N LEU A 93 -1.92 7.90 -4.39
CA LEU A 93 -1.07 9.00 -4.86
C LEU A 93 -1.49 9.53 -6.24
N ALA A 94 -2.06 8.69 -7.11
CA ALA A 94 -2.63 9.16 -8.38
C ALA A 94 -3.79 10.14 -8.14
N LEU A 95 -4.67 9.86 -7.17
CA LEU A 95 -5.74 10.78 -6.77
C LEU A 95 -5.20 12.10 -6.21
N VAL A 96 -4.12 12.05 -5.41
CA VAL A 96 -3.44 13.26 -4.94
C VAL A 96 -2.91 14.07 -6.12
N LYS A 97 -2.22 13.43 -7.07
CA LYS A 97 -1.69 14.12 -8.26
C LYS A 97 -2.79 14.78 -9.08
N GLU A 98 -3.91 14.09 -9.29
CA GLU A 98 -5.07 14.62 -10.01
C GLU A 98 -5.70 15.82 -9.28
N HIS A 99 -5.83 15.74 -7.96
CA HIS A 99 -6.31 16.86 -7.15
C HIS A 99 -5.40 18.10 -7.29
N PHE A 100 -4.08 17.90 -7.22
CA PHE A 100 -3.14 19.02 -7.32
C PHE A 100 -3.13 19.65 -8.71
N ALA A 101 -3.24 18.83 -9.76
CA ALA A 101 -3.32 19.29 -11.14
C ALA A 101 -4.61 20.08 -11.41
N SER A 102 -5.76 19.62 -10.91
CA SER A 102 -7.05 20.29 -11.10
C SER A 102 -7.18 21.58 -10.28
N ALA A 103 -6.61 21.63 -9.08
CA ALA A 103 -6.66 22.80 -8.21
C ALA A 103 -5.59 23.87 -8.52
N SER A 104 -4.79 23.70 -9.58
CA SER A 104 -3.75 24.64 -10.01
C SER A 104 -2.76 25.04 -8.89
N TYR A 105 -2.43 24.11 -7.99
CA TYR A 105 -1.47 24.40 -6.93
C TYR A 105 -0.09 24.72 -7.53
N THR A 106 0.52 25.81 -7.07
CA THR A 106 1.90 26.12 -7.39
C THR A 106 2.81 25.30 -6.48
N VAL A 107 3.57 24.38 -7.06
CA VAL A 107 4.61 23.66 -6.31
C VAL A 107 5.72 24.65 -5.99
N GLN A 108 5.90 24.98 -4.71
CA GLN A 108 7.12 25.65 -4.27
C GLN A 108 8.22 24.58 -4.22
N SER A 109 9.12 24.59 -5.20
CA SER A 109 10.38 23.87 -5.09
C SER A 109 11.27 24.66 -4.14
N ASP A 110 11.53 24.11 -2.96
CA ASP A 110 12.59 24.62 -2.10
C ASP A 110 13.90 24.11 -2.73
N ASP A 111 14.51 24.91 -3.61
CA ASP A 111 15.80 24.61 -4.28
C ASP A 111 17.00 24.74 -3.32
N SER A 112 16.77 24.47 -2.03
CA SER A 112 17.73 24.67 -0.94
C SER A 112 18.43 23.38 -0.49
N ALA A 113 18.54 22.37 -1.36
CA ALA A 113 19.29 21.13 -1.13
C ALA A 113 20.61 21.08 -1.92
#